data_AF-A0A934LRD3-F1
#
_entry.id   AF-A0A934LRD3-F1
#
_cell.length_a   1.000
_cell.length_b   1.000
_cell.length_c   1.000
_cell.angle_alpha   90.00
_cell.angle_beta   90.00
_cell.angle_gamma   90.00
#
_symmetry.space_group_name_H-M   'P 1'
#
loop_
_entity.id
_entity.type
_entity.pdbx_description
1 polymer ?
#
loop_
_entity_poly.entity_id
_entity_poly.type
_entity_poly.pdbx_seq_one_letter_code
_entity_poly.pdbx_strand_id
1 'polypeptide(L)'
;MARHIIVDGYNVIKRDRELLALERKSLEAARGRLLALLGQSRRLKNDQITVVFDGSATNLSFPVSSTQGRIRVIYSGNQESADSLIQRLLSSMSTAANTVVLSDDREVRDAALGYGSTVGGAASRQTGLPYSGHHEDRQRAPDKKGPAKRPKRKSPEFRW
;
A
#
# COMPACT_ATOMS: atom_id res chain seq x y z
N MET A 1 14.60 4.73 15.18
CA MET A 1 14.55 3.27 14.97
C MET A 1 14.39 3.01 13.49
N ALA A 2 15.19 2.11 12.92
CA ALA A 2 15.05 1.71 11.52
C ALA A 2 13.83 0.78 11.37
N ARG A 3 12.93 1.08 10.42
CA ARG A 3 11.76 0.25 10.13
C ARG A 3 12.05 -0.66 8.94
N HIS A 4 11.35 -1.78 8.88
CA HIS A 4 11.31 -2.61 7.68
C HIS A 4 10.05 -2.27 6.90
N ILE A 5 10.18 -1.83 5.65
CA ILE A 5 9.05 -1.48 4.80
C ILE A 5 8.94 -2.52 3.68
N ILE A 6 7.82 -3.22 3.63
CA ILE A 6 7.50 -4.15 2.55
C ILE A 6 6.51 -3.46 1.62
N VAL A 7 6.82 -3.41 0.33
CA VAL A 7 6.03 -2.70 -0.68
C VAL A 7 5.58 -3.68 -1.75
N ASP A 8 4.28 -3.73 -2.01
CA ASP A 8 3.75 -4.37 -3.20
C ASP A 8 3.92 -3.43 -4.40
N GLY A 9 4.91 -3.73 -5.25
CA GLY A 9 5.34 -2.84 -6.31
C GLY A 9 4.27 -2.60 -7.36
N TYR A 10 3.49 -3.61 -7.74
CA TYR A 10 2.45 -3.45 -8.77
C TYR A 10 1.25 -2.68 -8.24
N ASN A 11 0.86 -2.92 -6.99
CA ASN A 11 -0.22 -2.17 -6.38
C ASN A 11 0.13 -0.69 -6.22
N VAL A 12 1.39 -0.36 -5.89
CA VAL A 12 1.83 1.05 -5.87
C VAL A 12 1.81 1.65 -7.27
N ILE A 13 2.33 0.96 -8.29
CA ILE A 13 2.34 1.44 -9.68
C ILE A 13 0.93 1.73 -10.18
N LYS A 14 -0.03 0.84 -9.91
CA LYS A 14 -1.44 1.00 -10.36
C LYS A 14 -2.15 2.20 -9.73
N ARG A 15 -1.68 2.67 -8.58
CA ARG A 15 -2.31 3.73 -7.80
C ARG A 15 -1.73 5.11 -8.10
N ASP A 16 -0.44 5.19 -8.42
CA ASP A 16 0.21 6.44 -8.79
C ASP A 16 -0.02 6.76 -10.27
N ARG A 17 -0.52 7.96 -10.59
CA ARG A 17 -0.81 8.36 -11.98
C ARG A 17 0.42 8.35 -12.88
N GLU A 18 1.56 8.82 -12.36
CA GLU A 18 2.78 8.89 -13.15
C GLU A 18 3.33 7.48 -13.41
N LEU A 19 3.32 6.62 -12.38
CA LEU A 19 3.75 5.23 -12.54
C LEU A 19 2.81 4.43 -13.44
N LEU A 20 1.49 4.61 -13.32
CA LEU A 20 0.50 3.96 -14.17
C LEU A 20 0.63 4.41 -15.63
N ALA A 21 0.87 5.70 -15.87
CA ALA A 21 1.10 6.21 -17.22
C ALA A 21 2.39 5.65 -17.84
N LEU A 22 3.44 5.45 -17.03
CA LEU A 22 4.66 4.78 -17.46
C LEU A 22 4.42 3.29 -17.71
N GLU A 23 3.65 2.61 -16.86
CA GLU A 23 3.37 1.18 -16.95
C GLU A 23 2.67 0.83 -18.26
N ARG A 24 1.69 1.65 -18.67
CA ARG A 24 1.01 1.53 -19.97
C ARG A 24 1.95 1.61 -21.18
N LYS A 25 3.13 2.22 -21.04
CA LYS A 25 4.15 2.33 -22.09
C LYS A 25 5.21 1.24 -21.96
N SER A 26 5.72 1.06 -20.76
CA SER A 26 6.73 0.07 -20.40
C SER A 26 6.64 -0.23 -18.91
N LEU A 27 6.29 -1.46 -18.61
CA LEU A 27 6.29 -1.99 -17.25
C LEU A 27 7.66 -1.82 -16.57
N GLU A 28 8.73 -2.04 -17.32
CA GLU A 28 10.11 -1.89 -16.83
C GLU A 28 10.41 -0.44 -16.45
N ALA A 29 9.95 0.53 -17.25
CA ALA A 29 10.11 1.95 -16.96
C ALA A 29 9.36 2.35 -15.68
N ALA A 30 8.14 1.83 -15.46
CA ALA A 30 7.39 2.09 -14.23
C ALA A 30 8.09 1.52 -12.99
N ARG A 31 8.64 0.30 -13.08
CA ARG A 31 9.43 -0.31 -12.01
C ARG A 31 10.67 0.52 -11.69
N GLY A 32 11.45 0.87 -12.72
CA GLY A 32 12.64 1.71 -12.55
C GLY A 32 12.32 3.05 -11.90
N ARG A 33 11.20 3.68 -12.29
CA ARG A 33 10.72 4.93 -11.69
C ARG A 33 10.33 4.75 -10.22
N LEU A 34 9.60 3.70 -9.87
CA LEU A 34 9.25 3.40 -8.49
C LEU A 34 10.50 3.23 -7.61
N LEU A 35 11.48 2.44 -8.08
CA LEU A 35 12.74 2.23 -7.36
C LEU A 35 13.53 3.53 -7.19
N ALA A 36 13.57 4.37 -8.22
CA ALA A 36 14.21 5.68 -8.15
C ALA A 36 13.54 6.60 -7.11
N LEU A 37 12.21 6.62 -7.06
CA LEU A 37 11.43 7.40 -6.08
C LEU A 37 11.71 6.92 -4.65
N LEU A 38 11.75 5.61 -4.42
CA LEU A 38 12.09 5.01 -3.13
C LEU A 38 13.51 5.36 -2.69
N GLY A 39 14.47 5.34 -3.64
CA GLY A 39 15.87 5.66 -3.37
C GLY A 39 16.07 7.12 -2.99
N GLN A 40 15.36 8.02 -3.66
CA GLN A 40 15.46 9.47 -3.47
C GLN A 40 14.69 9.98 -2.24
N SER A 41 13.75 9.19 -1.69
CA SER A 41 12.98 9.62 -0.52
C SER A 41 13.85 9.75 0.73
N ARG A 42 14.02 10.99 1.21
CA ARG A 42 14.72 11.28 2.47
C ARG A 42 13.99 10.71 3.69
N ARG A 43 12.66 10.56 3.61
CA ARG A 43 11.85 10.00 4.71
C ARG A 43 12.15 8.52 4.96
N LEU A 44 12.58 7.81 3.91
CA LEU A 44 12.92 6.39 3.96
C LEU A 44 14.42 6.18 4.14
N LYS A 45 15.20 7.23 4.42
CA LYS A 45 16.67 7.18 4.39
C LYS A 45 17.28 6.14 5.33
N ASN A 46 16.63 5.94 6.48
CA ASN A 46 17.08 5.05 7.54
C ASN A 46 16.27 3.74 7.61
N ASP A 47 15.35 3.51 6.66
CA ASP A 47 14.48 2.35 6.63
C ASP A 47 14.97 1.31 5.60
N GLN A 48 14.84 0.03 5.92
CA GLN A 48 15.08 -1.06 4.97
C GLN A 48 13.85 -1.26 4.11
N ILE A 49 14.00 -1.28 2.80
CA ILE A 49 12.87 -1.33 1.87
C ILE A 49 12.94 -2.62 1.06
N THR A 50 11.93 -3.48 1.21
CA THR A 50 11.72 -4.65 0.35
C THR A 50 10.57 -4.37 -0.60
N VAL A 51 10.82 -4.33 -1.91
CA VAL A 51 9.79 -4.24 -2.94
C VAL A 51 9.54 -5.64 -3.50
N VAL A 52 8.30 -6.10 -3.41
CA VAL A 52 7.85 -7.38 -3.97
C VAL A 52 7.08 -7.10 -5.25
N PHE A 53 7.49 -7.73 -6.34
CA PHE A 53 6.79 -7.70 -7.62
C PHE A 53 6.25 -9.09 -7.93
N ASP A 54 4.99 -9.16 -8.36
CA ASP A 54 4.41 -10.42 -8.84
C ASP A 54 5.07 -10.89 -10.15
N GLY A 55 5.66 -12.07 -10.15
CA GLY A 55 6.40 -12.64 -11.28
C GLY A 55 5.52 -13.18 -12.40
N SER A 56 4.22 -13.41 -12.18
CA SER A 56 3.31 -13.86 -13.25
C SER A 56 3.23 -12.84 -14.39
N ALA A 57 3.47 -11.57 -14.07
CA ALA A 57 3.36 -10.45 -15.00
C ALA A 57 4.62 -10.20 -15.84
N THR A 58 5.69 -11.02 -15.76
CA THR A 58 6.90 -10.79 -16.57
C THR A 58 7.74 -12.02 -16.93
N ASN A 59 8.10 -12.11 -18.23
CA ASN A 59 9.27 -12.84 -18.74
C ASN A 59 10.57 -12.12 -18.31
N LEU A 60 11.16 -12.46 -17.16
CA LEU A 60 12.29 -11.67 -16.63
C LEU A 60 13.67 -12.15 -17.11
N SER A 61 14.41 -11.22 -17.73
CA SER A 61 15.88 -11.20 -17.83
C SER A 61 16.56 -10.58 -16.58
N PHE A 62 15.82 -10.39 -15.48
CA PHE A 62 16.33 -9.81 -14.23
C PHE A 62 16.58 -10.90 -13.18
N PRO A 63 17.62 -10.75 -12.34
CA PRO A 63 17.89 -11.70 -11.27
C PRO A 63 16.72 -11.76 -10.28
N VAL A 64 16.45 -12.97 -9.77
CA VAL A 64 15.36 -13.31 -8.81
C VAL A 64 15.30 -12.35 -7.61
N SER A 65 16.43 -11.73 -7.27
CA SER A 65 16.47 -10.54 -6.44
C SER A 65 17.55 -9.57 -6.92
N SER A 66 17.29 -8.27 -6.80
CA SER A 66 18.27 -7.22 -7.06
C SER A 66 18.32 -6.26 -5.88
N THR A 67 19.51 -5.82 -5.48
CA THR A 67 19.67 -4.88 -4.38
C THR A 67 20.26 -3.59 -4.92
N GLN A 68 19.50 -2.49 -4.82
CA GLN A 68 19.95 -1.16 -5.19
C GLN A 68 20.11 -0.32 -3.92
N GLY A 69 21.31 -0.34 -3.35
CA GLY A 69 21.60 0.30 -2.06
C GLY A 69 20.79 -0.35 -0.92
N ARG A 70 19.86 0.39 -0.32
CA ARG A 70 18.98 -0.09 0.77
C ARG A 70 17.66 -0.70 0.30
N ILE A 71 17.45 -0.77 -1.01
CA ILE A 71 16.23 -1.28 -1.62
C ILE A 71 16.50 -2.69 -2.10
N ARG A 72 15.81 -3.66 -1.51
CA ARG A 72 15.79 -5.05 -1.93
C ARG A 72 14.58 -5.29 -2.82
N VAL A 73 14.81 -5.71 -4.05
CA VAL A 73 13.76 -6.08 -5.01
C VAL A 73 13.65 -7.60 -5.04
N ILE A 74 12.45 -8.13 -4.84
CA ILE A 74 12.15 -9.56 -4.88
C ILE A 74 11.02 -9.78 -5.89
N TYR A 75 11.21 -10.75 -6.77
CA TYR A 75 10.15 -11.19 -7.67
C TYR A 75 9.51 -12.47 -7.11
N SER A 76 8.18 -12.52 -7.08
CA SER A 76 7.47 -13.77 -6.82
C SER A 76 7.76 -14.74 -7.98
N GLY A 77 7.79 -16.04 -7.69
CA GLY A 77 8.10 -17.05 -8.70
C GLY A 77 6.84 -17.73 -9.22
N ASN A 78 6.95 -18.54 -10.27
CA ASN A 78 5.80 -19.30 -10.80
C ASN A 78 5.15 -20.27 -9.79
N GLN A 79 5.80 -20.54 -8.65
CA GLN A 79 5.34 -21.47 -7.61
C GLN A 79 4.87 -20.76 -6.33
N GLU A 80 5.10 -19.45 -6.18
CA GLU A 80 4.78 -18.68 -4.97
C GLU A 80 4.22 -17.31 -5.38
N SER A 81 2.96 -17.02 -5.06
CA SER A 81 2.33 -15.71 -5.29
C SER A 81 3.02 -14.61 -4.48
N ALA A 82 2.92 -13.36 -4.93
CA ALA A 82 3.43 -12.22 -4.17
C ALA A 82 2.90 -12.19 -2.73
N ASP A 83 1.63 -12.55 -2.52
CA ASP A 83 0.98 -12.58 -1.21
C ASP A 83 1.62 -13.62 -0.28
N SER A 84 1.82 -14.85 -0.78
CA SER A 84 2.48 -15.93 -0.03
C SER A 84 3.93 -15.57 0.32
N LEU A 85 4.63 -14.90 -0.60
CA LEU A 85 5.99 -14.42 -0.35
C LEU A 85 6.02 -13.36 0.74
N ILE A 86 5.07 -12.42 0.75
CA ILE A 86 4.94 -11.42 1.80
C ILE A 86 4.61 -12.09 3.14
N GLN A 87 3.69 -13.06 3.17
CA GLN A 87 3.37 -13.82 4.39
C GLN A 87 4.58 -14.57 4.94
N ARG A 88 5.37 -15.21 4.07
CA ARG A 88 6.63 -15.89 4.44
C ARG A 88 7.67 -14.92 4.97
N LEU A 89 7.78 -13.72 4.38
CA LEU A 89 8.66 -12.67 4.90
C LEU A 89 8.20 -12.24 6.30
N LEU A 90 6.90 -11.98 6.49
CA LEU A 90 6.33 -11.58 7.77
C LEU A 90 6.53 -12.64 8.85
N SER A 91 6.30 -13.92 8.53
CA SER A 91 6.48 -15.03 9.48
C SER A 91 7.95 -15.27 9.84
N SER A 92 8.88 -14.98 8.93
CA SER A 92 10.32 -15.08 9.19
C SER A 92 10.88 -13.91 10.02
N MET A 93 10.15 -12.80 10.14
CA MET A 93 10.61 -11.60 10.82
C MET A 93 10.30 -11.66 12.32
N SER A 94 11.33 -11.74 13.16
CA SER A 94 11.19 -11.66 14.63
C SER A 94 10.74 -10.28 15.13
N THR A 95 10.71 -9.25 14.28
CA THR A 95 10.38 -7.85 14.60
C THR A 95 9.19 -7.33 13.79
N ALA A 96 8.15 -8.15 13.63
CA ALA A 96 6.93 -7.76 12.93
C ALA A 96 6.31 -6.43 13.45
N ALA A 97 6.47 -6.12 14.74
CA ALA A 97 6.03 -4.84 15.34
C ALA A 97 6.67 -3.58 14.71
N ASN A 98 7.83 -3.70 14.08
CA ASN A 98 8.54 -2.60 13.42
C ASN A 98 8.50 -2.70 11.88
N THR A 99 7.64 -3.58 11.36
CA THR A 99 7.42 -3.81 9.94
C THR A 99 6.18 -3.06 9.46
N VAL A 100 6.30 -2.39 8.33
CA VAL A 100 5.22 -1.69 7.64
C VAL A 100 4.98 -2.35 6.30
N VAL A 101 3.77 -2.87 6.08
CA VAL A 101 3.37 -3.50 4.82
C VAL A 101 2.50 -2.55 4.01
N LEU A 102 2.91 -2.29 2.78
CA LEU A 102 2.24 -1.41 1.82
C LEU A 102 1.59 -2.24 0.73
N SER A 103 0.36 -2.67 0.99
CA SER A 103 -0.50 -3.35 0.02
C SER A 103 -1.94 -2.92 0.23
N ASP A 104 -2.73 -2.92 -0.86
CA ASP A 104 -4.18 -2.76 -0.78
C ASP A 104 -4.92 -4.11 -0.82
N ASP A 105 -4.19 -5.21 -1.04
CA ASP A 105 -4.74 -6.55 -1.03
C ASP A 105 -5.23 -6.94 0.37
N ARG A 106 -6.46 -7.43 0.47
CA ARG A 106 -7.08 -7.71 1.76
C ARG A 106 -6.37 -8.85 2.49
N GLU A 107 -5.97 -9.90 1.79
CA GLU A 107 -5.30 -11.06 2.38
C GLU A 107 -3.93 -10.67 2.94
N VAL A 108 -3.15 -9.87 2.19
CA VAL A 108 -1.86 -9.35 2.66
C VAL A 108 -2.03 -8.47 3.89
N ARG A 109 -3.06 -7.61 3.89
CA ARG A 109 -3.34 -6.71 5.01
C ARG A 109 -3.76 -7.48 6.26
N ASP A 110 -4.69 -8.43 6.13
CA ASP A 110 -5.15 -9.27 7.23
C ASP A 110 -4.00 -10.12 7.79
N ALA A 111 -3.14 -10.68 6.93
CA ALA A 111 -1.96 -11.42 7.36
C ALA A 111 -0.97 -10.51 8.12
N ALA A 112 -0.63 -9.34 7.58
CA ALA A 112 0.27 -8.40 8.22
C ALA A 112 -0.24 -7.95 9.60
N LEU A 113 -1.54 -7.68 9.74
CA LEU A 113 -2.15 -7.38 11.04
C LEU A 113 -2.09 -8.58 11.99
N GLY A 114 -2.31 -9.80 11.48
CA GLY A 114 -2.20 -11.04 12.25
C GLY A 114 -0.81 -11.27 12.85
N TYR A 115 0.25 -10.83 12.17
CA TYR A 115 1.62 -10.87 12.67
C TYR A 115 2.02 -9.65 13.52
N GLY A 116 1.11 -8.68 13.73
CA GLY A 116 1.39 -7.46 14.50
C GLY A 116 2.16 -6.38 13.74
N SER A 117 2.19 -6.46 12.40
CA SER A 117 2.76 -5.43 11.54
C SER A 117 1.80 -4.28 11.31
N THR A 118 2.34 -3.11 11.00
CA THR A 118 1.53 -1.96 10.60
C THR A 118 1.19 -2.05 9.12
N VAL A 119 -0.06 -1.83 8.76
CA VAL A 119 -0.51 -1.83 7.36
C VAL A 119 -0.81 -0.42 6.90
N GLY A 120 -0.23 -0.02 5.77
CA GLY A 120 -0.49 1.27 5.14
C GLY A 120 -0.92 1.11 3.68
N GLY A 121 -1.89 1.91 3.23
CA GLY A 121 -2.10 2.08 1.79
C GLY A 121 -0.92 2.82 1.16
N ALA A 122 -0.65 2.61 -0.13
CA ALA A 122 0.41 3.31 -0.87
C ALA A 122 0.35 4.85 -0.70
N ALA A 123 -0.86 5.40 -0.57
CA ALA A 123 -1.14 6.82 -0.39
C ALA A 123 -1.07 7.33 1.08
N SER A 124 -0.81 6.46 2.06
CA SER A 124 -0.86 6.86 3.47
C SER A 124 0.33 7.77 3.82
N ARG A 125 0.08 8.86 4.55
CA ARG A 125 1.15 9.78 5.02
C ARG A 125 2.17 9.09 5.93
N GLN A 126 1.81 7.94 6.50
CA GLN A 126 2.64 7.16 7.43
C GLN A 126 3.71 6.32 6.68
N THR A 127 3.51 6.04 5.39
CA THR A 127 4.41 5.20 4.59
C THR A 127 5.72 5.90 4.24
N GLY A 128 5.73 7.24 4.15
CA GLY A 128 6.90 8.01 3.71
C GLY A 128 7.21 7.89 2.20
N LEU A 129 6.34 7.23 1.42
CA LEU A 129 6.43 7.18 -0.03
C LEU A 129 6.16 8.57 -0.63
N PRO A 130 6.98 9.05 -1.59
CA PRO A 130 6.63 10.19 -2.42
C PRO A 130 5.56 9.74 -3.42
N TYR A 131 4.30 9.80 -3.00
CA TYR A 131 3.14 9.42 -3.80
C TYR A 131 2.49 10.66 -4.41
N SER A 132 2.29 10.67 -5.74
CA SER A 132 1.77 11.83 -6.47
C SER A 132 0.24 11.99 -6.34
N GLY A 133 -0.45 11.03 -5.73
CA GLY A 133 -1.86 11.16 -5.36
C GLY A 133 -2.87 10.83 -6.47
N HIS A 134 -3.84 9.97 -6.15
CA HIS A 134 -5.25 10.23 -6.46
C HIS A 134 -5.90 10.59 -5.13
N HIS A 135 -6.26 11.86 -4.92
CA HIS A 135 -7.28 12.21 -3.94
C HIS A 135 -8.64 11.75 -4.52
N GLU A 136 -8.93 10.46 -4.45
CA GLU A 136 -10.33 10.04 -4.32
C GLU A 136 -10.55 9.83 -2.83
N ASP A 137 -10.83 10.96 -2.18
CA ASP A 137 -11.53 11.04 -0.91
C ASP A 137 -12.90 10.37 -1.09
N ARG A 138 -12.94 9.03 -1.09
CA ARG A 138 -14.18 8.35 -0.71
C ARG A 138 -14.32 8.54 0.78
N GLN A 139 -14.94 9.66 1.14
CA GLN A 139 -15.61 9.87 2.41
C GLN A 139 -16.25 8.56 2.87
N ARG A 140 -15.63 7.89 3.84
CA ARG A 140 -16.38 7.04 4.74
C ARG A 140 -17.23 7.98 5.56
N ALA A 141 -18.43 8.28 5.07
CA ALA A 141 -19.49 8.81 5.91
C ALA A 141 -19.67 7.83 7.08
N PRO A 142 -19.62 8.29 8.35
CA PRO A 142 -19.98 7.42 9.46
C PRO A 142 -21.49 7.18 9.38
N ASP A 143 -21.89 5.92 9.18
CA ASP A 143 -23.28 5.50 9.32
C ASP A 143 -23.69 5.74 10.79
N LYS A 144 -24.33 6.90 11.04
CA LYS A 144 -25.00 7.21 12.30
C LYS A 144 -26.46 7.48 12.01
N LYS A 145 -27.24 6.42 11.75
CA LYS A 145 -28.70 6.49 11.84
C LYS A 145 -29.14 6.06 13.24
N GLY A 146 -29.02 6.98 14.20
CA GLY A 146 -29.74 6.90 15.48
C GLY A 146 -31.23 7.21 15.26
N PRO A 147 -32.15 6.68 16.09
CA PRO A 147 -33.59 6.78 15.82
C PRO A 147 -34.08 8.22 15.98
N ALA A 148 -34.85 8.71 15.01
CA ALA A 148 -35.40 10.05 15.00
C ALA A 148 -36.33 10.29 16.20
N LYS A 149 -35.99 11.28 17.05
CA LYS A 149 -36.89 11.80 18.09
C LYS A 149 -38.03 12.58 17.41
N ARG A 150 -39.28 12.17 17.67
CA ARG A 150 -40.52 12.93 17.36
C ARG A 150 -40.46 14.33 17.99
N PRO A 151 -40.81 15.41 17.27
CA PRO A 151 -41.25 16.63 17.92
C PRO A 151 -42.77 16.59 18.20
N LYS A 152 -43.16 17.09 19.37
CA LYS A 152 -44.56 17.32 19.83
C LYS A 152 -44.92 18.80 19.67
N ARG A 153 -46.20 19.06 19.31
CA ARG A 153 -47.06 20.26 19.57
C ARG A 153 -46.62 21.58 18.90
N LYS A 154 -47.47 22.56 18.58
CA LYS A 154 -48.88 22.90 18.90
C LYS A 154 -49.36 23.92 17.83
N SER A 155 -50.66 23.97 17.53
CA SER A 155 -51.33 24.99 16.69
C SER A 155 -51.12 26.43 17.21
N PRO A 156 -51.36 27.45 16.37
CA PRO A 156 -52.61 28.20 16.56
C PRO A 156 -53.32 28.66 15.27
N GLU A 157 -54.54 29.09 15.51
CA GLU A 157 -55.65 29.55 14.66
C GLU A 157 -55.28 30.68 13.69
N PHE A 158 -55.94 30.74 12.52
CA PHE A 158 -56.32 32.01 11.91
C PHE A 158 -57.69 31.90 11.21
N ARG A 159 -58.52 32.85 11.63
CA ARG A 159 -59.88 33.23 11.25
C ARG A 159 -59.86 33.97 9.91
N TRP A 160 -60.88 33.79 9.07
CA TRP A 160 -61.78 34.82 8.50
C TRP A 160 -62.96 34.13 7.83
#